data_AF-A0A246PKU7-F1
#
_entry.id   AF-A0A246PKU7-F1
#
_cell.length_a   1.000
_cell.length_b   1.000
_cell.length_c   1.000
_cell.angle_alpha   90.00
_cell.angle_beta   90.00
_cell.angle_gamma   90.00
#
_symmetry.space_group_name_H-M   'P 1'
#
loop_
_entity.id
_entity.type
_entity.pdbx_description
1 polymer ?
#
loop_
_entity_poly.entity_id
_entity_poly.type
_entity_poly.pdbx_seq_one_letter_code
_entity_poly.pdbx_strand_id
1 'polypeptide(L)'
;MSTQYHFDNMIFTSREALKNVVENDWYKKYNQYMIQEFFYIGRQFEFDGITYEVLNNNAQESQVEGWLYLKTIGENSYKAWISPRKILLNEPRFKKELDESLERVNISIELNEDYVQMQLF
;
A
#
# COMPACT_ATOMS: atom_id res chain seq x y z
N MET A 1 20.61 27.61 11.00
CA MET A 1 19.72 26.44 11.12
C MET A 1 19.96 25.55 9.92
N SER A 2 20.20 24.25 10.11
CA SER A 2 20.31 23.28 9.02
C SER A 2 18.92 22.86 8.55
N THR A 3 18.69 22.80 7.24
CA THR A 3 17.45 22.28 6.67
C THR A 3 17.23 20.84 7.12
N GLN A 4 16.06 20.55 7.67
CA GLN A 4 15.61 19.20 8.01
C GLN A 4 14.62 18.73 6.96
N TYR A 5 14.83 17.52 6.46
CA TYR A 5 13.94 16.85 5.53
C TYR A 5 13.26 15.69 6.26
N HIS A 6 11.96 15.52 6.05
CA HIS A 6 11.17 14.47 6.69
C HIS A 6 10.70 13.51 5.62
N PHE A 7 10.94 12.21 5.83
CA PHE A 7 10.40 11.16 4.99
C PHE A 7 10.06 9.97 5.87
N ASP A 8 8.77 9.59 5.87
CA ASP A 8 8.24 8.61 6.81
C ASP A 8 8.52 9.05 8.27
N ASN A 9 8.92 8.12 9.14
CA ASN A 9 9.34 8.40 10.53
C ASN A 9 10.82 8.82 10.66
N MET A 10 11.50 9.20 9.58
CA MET A 10 12.93 9.55 9.58
C MET A 10 13.18 11.03 9.24
N ILE A 11 14.22 11.59 9.88
CA ILE A 11 14.68 12.97 9.65
C ILE A 11 16.06 12.91 8.99
N PHE A 12 16.23 13.62 7.89
CA PHE A 12 17.46 13.73 7.12
C PHE A 12 17.99 15.16 7.15
N THR A 13 19.31 15.32 7.25
CA THR A 13 20.00 16.62 7.24
C THR A 13 20.72 16.91 5.92
N SER A 14 20.69 15.97 4.97
CA SER A 14 21.23 16.12 3.60
C SER A 14 20.18 15.76 2.56
N ARG A 15 20.12 16.57 1.49
CA ARG A 15 19.26 16.30 0.33
C ARG A 15 19.65 15.02 -0.41
N GLU A 16 20.94 14.69 -0.43
CA GLU A 16 21.44 13.45 -1.06
C GLU A 16 20.95 12.21 -0.31
N ALA A 17 20.98 12.25 1.03
CA ALA A 17 20.48 11.16 1.87
C ALA A 17 18.96 10.96 1.66
N LEU A 18 18.18 12.05 1.62
CA LEU A 18 16.77 11.99 1.28
C LEU A 18 16.54 11.38 -0.11
N LYS A 19 17.28 11.85 -1.12
CA LYS A 19 17.15 11.35 -2.50
C LYS A 19 17.39 9.85 -2.57
N ASN A 20 18.45 9.36 -1.93
CA ASN A 20 18.79 7.93 -1.91
C ASN A 20 17.69 7.08 -1.26
N VAL A 21 17.11 7.55 -0.15
CA VAL A 21 16.01 6.83 0.53
C VAL A 21 14.73 6.84 -0.29
N VAL A 22 14.40 7.97 -0.93
CA VAL A 22 13.25 8.05 -1.83
C VAL A 22 13.44 7.12 -3.04
N GLU A 23 14.63 7.07 -3.64
CA GLU A 23 14.94 6.19 -4.77
C GLU A 23 14.78 4.72 -4.40
N ASN A 24 15.20 4.32 -3.19
CA ASN A 24 15.11 2.95 -2.68
C ASN A 24 13.85 2.68 -1.84
N ASP A 25 12.79 3.47 -2.01
CA ASP A 25 11.57 3.32 -1.22
C ASP A 25 10.86 2.00 -1.53
N TRP A 26 10.75 1.13 -0.53
CA TRP A 26 10.14 -0.20 -0.63
C TRP A 26 8.69 -0.17 -1.12
N TYR A 27 7.99 0.93 -0.90
CA TYR A 27 6.58 1.07 -1.27
C TYR A 27 6.39 1.27 -2.79
N LYS A 28 7.43 1.74 -3.51
CA LYS A 28 7.38 2.00 -4.95
C LYS A 28 7.11 0.76 -5.81
N LYS A 29 7.36 -0.44 -5.28
CA LYS A 29 7.07 -1.68 -5.99
C LYS A 29 5.57 -1.94 -6.16
N TYR A 30 4.72 -1.28 -5.36
CA TYR A 30 3.27 -1.38 -5.48
C TYR A 30 2.73 -0.20 -6.29
N ASN A 31 2.02 -0.49 -7.36
CA ASN A 31 1.27 0.54 -8.06
C ASN A 31 -0.07 0.81 -7.36
N GLN A 32 -0.73 1.91 -7.72
CA GLN A 32 -1.99 2.33 -7.12
C GLN A 32 -3.10 1.27 -7.23
N TYR A 33 -3.22 0.61 -8.38
CA TYR A 33 -4.25 -0.41 -8.61
C TYR A 33 -4.09 -1.60 -7.66
N MET A 34 -2.86 -2.03 -7.39
CA MET A 34 -2.62 -3.13 -6.46
C MET A 34 -3.03 -2.79 -5.03
N ILE A 35 -2.75 -1.56 -4.59
CA ILE A 35 -3.19 -1.08 -3.27
C ILE A 35 -4.72 -0.99 -3.23
N GLN A 36 -5.36 -0.63 -4.34
CA GLN A 36 -6.81 -0.61 -4.49
C GLN A 36 -7.44 -1.99 -4.41
N GLU A 37 -6.89 -2.97 -5.15
CA GLU A 37 -7.37 -4.35 -5.11
C GLU A 37 -7.13 -5.00 -3.75
N PHE A 38 -5.96 -4.77 -3.15
CA PHE A 38 -5.65 -5.32 -1.85
C PHE A 38 -6.57 -4.75 -0.78
N PHE A 39 -6.71 -3.44 -0.68
CA PHE A 39 -7.63 -2.78 0.25
C PHE A 39 -8.96 -2.42 -0.44
N TYR A 40 -9.64 -3.41 -1.01
CA TYR A 40 -10.94 -3.21 -1.67
C TYR A 40 -12.01 -2.72 -0.68
N ILE A 41 -13.01 -1.98 -1.18
CA ILE A 41 -14.13 -1.47 -0.36
C ILE A 41 -14.89 -2.64 0.26
N GLY A 42 -15.12 -2.59 1.57
CA GLY A 42 -15.73 -3.66 2.36
C GLY A 42 -14.73 -4.70 2.88
N ARG A 43 -13.45 -4.64 2.50
CA ARG A 43 -12.42 -5.49 3.13
C ARG A 43 -12.36 -5.19 4.62
N GLN A 44 -12.39 -6.25 5.42
CA GLN A 44 -12.15 -6.18 6.86
C GLN A 44 -10.77 -6.70 7.21
N PHE A 45 -10.08 -6.03 8.12
CA PHE A 45 -8.77 -6.44 8.60
C PHE A 45 -8.51 -5.89 10.00
N GLU A 46 -7.65 -6.58 10.75
CA GLU A 46 -7.20 -6.13 12.06
C GLU A 46 -5.90 -5.33 11.92
N PHE A 47 -5.85 -4.16 12.56
CA PHE A 47 -4.67 -3.31 12.61
C PHE A 47 -4.62 -2.64 13.98
N ASP A 48 -3.47 -2.74 14.67
CA ASP A 48 -3.30 -2.18 16.02
C ASP A 48 -4.35 -2.70 17.03
N GLY A 49 -4.72 -3.98 16.92
CA GLY A 49 -5.74 -4.63 17.75
C GLY A 49 -7.19 -4.19 17.49
N ILE A 50 -7.42 -3.41 16.43
CA ILE A 50 -8.74 -2.90 16.05
C ILE A 50 -9.15 -3.46 14.69
N THR A 51 -10.38 -3.96 14.58
CA THR A 51 -10.95 -4.38 13.31
C THR A 51 -11.48 -3.18 12.54
N TYR A 52 -10.95 -2.97 11.34
CA TYR A 52 -11.38 -1.95 10.40
C TYR A 52 -12.11 -2.56 9.20
N GLU A 53 -13.05 -1.80 8.65
CA GLU A 53 -13.66 -2.00 7.35
C GLU A 53 -13.27 -0.84 6.42
N VAL A 54 -12.86 -1.16 5.19
CA VAL A 54 -12.58 -0.15 4.16
C VAL A 54 -13.87 0.45 3.63
N LEU A 55 -14.07 1.75 3.82
CA LEU A 55 -15.20 2.50 3.25
C LEU A 55 -14.83 3.18 1.92
N ASN A 56 -13.58 3.60 1.78
CA ASN A 56 -13.05 4.19 0.55
C ASN A 56 -11.55 3.88 0.46
N ASN A 57 -11.05 3.75 -0.75
CA ASN A 57 -9.65 3.61 -1.06
C ASN A 57 -9.33 4.63 -2.15
N ASN A 58 -8.18 5.30 -2.02
CA ASN A 58 -7.73 6.34 -2.94
C ASN A 58 -8.52 7.64 -2.81
N ALA A 59 -8.48 8.23 -1.61
CA ALA A 59 -9.02 9.57 -1.38
C ALA A 59 -8.47 10.56 -2.42
N GLN A 60 -9.30 11.51 -2.84
CA GLN A 60 -8.96 12.55 -3.82
C GLN A 60 -8.73 13.92 -3.16
N GLU A 61 -8.74 13.97 -1.83
CA GLU A 61 -8.56 15.19 -1.05
C GLU A 61 -7.07 15.46 -0.84
N SER A 62 -6.62 16.70 -1.05
CA SER A 62 -5.19 17.06 -1.13
C SER A 62 -4.33 16.67 0.07
N GLN A 63 -4.90 16.54 1.27
CA GLN A 63 -4.15 16.18 2.48
C GLN A 63 -4.10 14.67 2.74
N VAL A 64 -4.97 13.89 2.11
CA VAL A 64 -5.14 12.44 2.33
C VAL A 64 -5.16 11.67 1.01
N GLU A 65 -4.61 12.26 -0.06
CA GLU A 65 -4.61 11.66 -1.39
C GLU A 65 -4.02 10.25 -1.34
N GLY A 66 -4.75 9.27 -1.88
CA GLY A 66 -4.33 7.87 -1.85
C GLY A 66 -4.57 7.13 -0.52
N TRP A 67 -5.14 7.76 0.52
CA TRP A 67 -5.39 7.12 1.82
C TRP A 67 -6.66 6.27 1.82
N LEU A 68 -6.73 5.37 2.80
CA LEU A 68 -7.93 4.57 3.09
C LEU A 68 -8.84 5.34 4.03
N TYR A 69 -10.13 5.37 3.72
CA TYR A 69 -11.16 5.74 4.68
C TYR A 69 -11.65 4.48 5.35
N LEU A 70 -11.48 4.38 6.66
CA LEU A 70 -11.78 3.18 7.43
C LEU A 70 -12.85 3.46 8.46
N LYS A 71 -13.64 2.43 8.78
CA LYS A 71 -14.57 2.41 9.91
C LYS A 71 -14.18 1.29 10.85
N THR A 72 -14.14 1.55 12.16
CA THR A 72 -13.95 0.49 13.14
C THR A 72 -15.24 -0.31 13.36
N ILE A 73 -15.09 -1.61 13.55
CA ILE A 73 -16.19 -2.52 13.86
C ILE A 73 -16.22 -2.76 15.37
N GLY A 74 -17.39 -2.56 16.00
CA GLY A 74 -17.59 -2.72 17.44
C GLY A 74 -18.48 -1.63 18.05
N GLU A 75 -18.69 -1.69 19.36
CA GLU A 75 -19.59 -0.77 20.09
C GLU A 75 -19.17 0.71 19.99
N ASN A 76 -17.86 0.99 19.94
CA ASN A 76 -17.30 2.33 19.81
C ASN A 76 -16.79 2.60 18.38
N SER A 77 -17.67 2.44 17.39
CA SER A 77 -17.30 2.65 15.99
C SER A 77 -16.90 4.10 15.72
N TYR A 78 -15.74 4.31 15.13
CA TYR A 78 -15.27 5.61 14.62
C TYR A 78 -14.74 5.44 13.20
N LYS A 79 -14.52 6.58 12.53
CA LYS A 79 -13.94 6.61 11.18
C LYS A 79 -12.61 7.34 11.19
N ALA A 80 -11.68 6.89 10.37
CA ALA A 80 -10.35 7.46 10.29
C ALA A 80 -9.78 7.35 8.89
N TRP A 81 -8.92 8.29 8.55
CA TRP A 81 -8.04 8.21 7.39
C TRP A 81 -6.73 7.56 7.81
N ILE A 82 -6.35 6.46 7.15
CA ILE A 82 -5.07 5.79 7.39
C ILE A 82 -4.38 5.53 6.06
N SER A 83 -3.11 5.92 5.96
CA SER A 83 -2.29 5.61 4.79
C SER A 83 -2.09 4.09 4.67
N PRO A 84 -2.31 3.47 3.49
CA PRO A 84 -2.02 2.05 3.28
C PRO A 84 -0.56 1.70 3.56
N ARG A 85 0.37 2.64 3.29
CA ARG A 85 1.79 2.51 3.65
C ARG A 85 1.98 2.22 5.14
N LYS A 86 1.28 2.95 6.01
CA LYS A 86 1.39 2.80 7.47
C LYS A 86 0.95 1.41 7.92
N ILE A 87 -0.16 0.91 7.35
CA ILE A 87 -0.68 -0.42 7.63
C ILE A 87 0.33 -1.48 7.19
N LEU A 88 0.80 -1.41 5.94
CA LEU A 88 1.75 -2.37 5.36
C LEU A 88 3.13 -2.35 6.04
N LEU A 89 3.54 -1.20 6.58
CA LEU A 89 4.78 -1.06 7.34
C LEU A 89 4.69 -1.77 8.70
N ASN A 90 3.57 -1.60 9.40
CA ASN A 90 3.37 -2.09 10.77
C ASN A 90 2.86 -3.53 10.82
N GLU A 91 2.27 -4.03 9.74
CA GLU A 91 1.71 -5.37 9.63
C GLU A 91 2.42 -6.17 8.53
N PRO A 92 3.57 -6.82 8.83
CA PRO A 92 4.35 -7.57 7.84
C PRO A 92 3.55 -8.67 7.13
N ARG A 93 2.50 -9.20 7.78
CA ARG A 93 1.58 -10.17 7.18
C ARG A 93 0.86 -9.63 5.95
N PHE A 94 0.38 -8.39 5.98
CA PHE A 94 -0.31 -7.77 4.83
C PHE A 94 0.67 -7.47 3.72
N LYS A 95 1.89 -7.05 4.07
CA LYS A 95 2.98 -6.90 3.10
C LYS A 95 3.27 -8.22 2.37
N LYS A 96 3.37 -9.33 3.11
CA LYS A 96 3.60 -10.66 2.54
C LYS A 96 2.44 -11.10 1.63
N GLU A 97 1.20 -10.91 2.07
CA GLU A 97 0.02 -11.25 1.27
C GLU A 97 -0.05 -10.46 -0.04
N LEU A 98 0.28 -9.16 0.01
CA LEU A 98 0.38 -8.31 -1.18
C LEU A 98 1.53 -8.75 -2.10
N ASP A 99 2.68 -9.12 -1.54
CA ASP A 99 3.82 -9.67 -2.28
C ASP A 99 3.48 -11.01 -2.96
N GLU A 100 2.74 -11.90 -2.30
CA GLU A 100 2.27 -13.15 -2.92
C GLU A 100 1.24 -12.90 -4.03
N SER A 101 0.44 -11.83 -3.93
CA SER A 101 -0.47 -11.45 -5.02
C SER A 101 0.27 -10.99 -6.27
N LEU A 102 1.41 -10.30 -6.11
CA LEU A 102 2.31 -9.92 -7.20
C LEU A 102 2.85 -11.14 -7.95
N GLU A 103 3.36 -12.12 -7.20
CA GLU A 103 3.95 -13.33 -7.79
C GLU A 103 2.91 -14.11 -8.60
N ARG A 104 1.68 -14.23 -8.10
CA ARG A 104 0.58 -14.87 -8.84
C ARG A 104 0.20 -14.15 -10.12
N VAL A 105 0.18 -12.81 -10.11
CA VAL A 105 -0.11 -12.01 -11.32
C VAL A 105 1.00 -12.21 -12.35
N ASN A 106 2.27 -12.15 -11.95
CA ASN A 106 3.40 -12.34 -12.88
C ASN A 106 3.37 -13.73 -13.53
N ILE A 107 3.14 -14.80 -12.76
CA ILE A 107 3.01 -16.17 -13.29
C ILE A 107 1.87 -16.26 -14.31
N SER A 108 0.73 -15.60 -14.03
CA SER A 108 -0.42 -15.63 -14.95
C SER A 108 -0.19 -14.90 -16.28
N ILE A 109 0.67 -13.87 -16.28
CA ILE A 109 1.06 -13.16 -17.50
C ILE A 109 2.03 -14.03 -18.31
N GLU A 110 3.07 -14.58 -17.68
CA GLU A 110 4.04 -15.48 -18.33
C GLU A 110 3.35 -16.68 -18.99
N LEU A 111 2.43 -17.34 -18.28
CA LEU A 111 1.68 -18.47 -18.83
C LEU A 111 0.77 -18.08 -20.02
N ASN A 112 0.18 -16.89 -20.00
CA ASN A 112 -0.65 -16.42 -21.12
C ASN A 112 0.19 -16.02 -22.33
N GLU A 113 1.35 -15.40 -22.13
CA GLU A 113 2.28 -15.07 -23.21
C GLU A 113 2.81 -16.34 -23.89
N ASP A 114 3.22 -17.35 -23.11
CA ASP A 114 3.64 -18.66 -23.62
C ASP A 114 2.52 -19.36 -24.40
N TYR A 115 1.27 -19.28 -23.91
CA TYR A 115 0.11 -19.88 -24.57
C TYR A 115 -0.25 -19.18 -25.90
N VAL A 116 -0.14 -17.85 -25.96
CA VAL A 116 -0.33 -17.08 -27.21
C VAL A 116 0.76 -17.41 -28.23
N GLN A 117 2.01 -17.59 -27.79
CA GLN A 117 3.11 -18.00 -28.67
C GLN A 117 2.88 -19.42 -29.23
N MET A 118 2.37 -20.35 -28.44
CA MET A 118 2.06 -21.72 -28.89
C MET A 118 0.90 -21.80 -29.91
N GLN A 119 -0.03 -20.84 -29.93
CA GLN A 119 -1.17 -20.82 -30.87
C GLN A 119 -0.83 -20.21 -32.24
N LEU A 120 0.33 -19.60 -32.40
CA LEU A 120 0.78 -18.97 -33.64
C LEU A 120 1.65 -19.89 -34.53
N PHE A 121 1.80 -21.17 -34.16
CA PHE A 121 2.54 -22.20 -34.91
C PHE A 121 1.63 -23.29 -35.48
#